data_AF-A0A957CJ74-F1
#
_entry.id   AF-A0A957CJ74-F1
#
_cell.length_a   1.000
_cell.length_b   1.000
_cell.length_c   1.000
_cell.angle_alpha   90.00
_cell.angle_beta   90.00
_cell.angle_gamma   90.00
#
_symmetry.space_group_name_H-M   'P 1'
#
loop_
_entity.id
_entity.type
_entity.pdbx_description
1 polymer ?
#
loop_
_entity_poly.entity_id
_entity_poly.type
_entity_poly.pdbx_seq_one_letter_code
_entity_poly.pdbx_strand_id
1 'polypeptide(L)'
;MLTSTELHIHIAGSFYPEDFMALARPFYQEIDWHGRDFLTEYNRVLQADLDPIALFVSATGNLDEAMAKLRHYYVYDAEDNGRFDRFMWKYRFFQRVWGHGWNHNAELAQRMMQHVLRHHRQQGLDYVEYRCTFWGEPEEHLNKLRGFVTGLKQAAEIGLDAKLILPLPRLDPLPNFEMLVELMTRHPDLRDTIVGIDFASEEEGMPPKLLRPFFTRLHHHNQTHPEQALDAVYHVGETFYDKSLESAARWCHEAAELGAKRLGHCIALGLDPAIAVSRRPQAHKFESVSERLDQ
;
A
#
# COMPACT_ATOMS: atom_id res chain seq x y z
N MET A 1 -26.59 7.10 -3.68
CA MET A 1 -25.60 6.21 -4.29
C MET A 1 -24.30 6.98 -4.33
N LEU A 2 -23.26 6.51 -3.65
CA LEU A 2 -21.92 7.07 -3.78
C LEU A 2 -21.38 6.57 -5.14
N THR A 3 -21.36 7.43 -6.15
CA THR A 3 -20.82 7.09 -7.49
C THR A 3 -19.32 7.37 -7.61
N SER A 4 -18.69 7.76 -6.50
CA SER A 4 -17.42 8.49 -6.41
C SER A 4 -16.60 8.01 -5.21
N THR A 5 -16.46 6.69 -5.06
CA THR A 5 -15.82 6.04 -3.91
C THR A 5 -14.62 5.24 -4.35
N GLU A 6 -13.48 5.43 -3.67
CA GLU A 6 -12.30 4.57 -3.79
C GLU A 6 -12.04 3.87 -2.45
N LEU A 7 -11.99 2.54 -2.49
CA LEU A 7 -11.95 1.68 -1.32
C LEU A 7 -10.63 0.90 -1.20
N HIS A 8 -9.79 0.94 -2.22
CA HIS A 8 -8.53 0.25 -2.31
C HIS A 8 -7.45 1.17 -2.91
N ILE A 9 -6.83 2.01 -2.06
CA ILE A 9 -5.75 2.88 -2.51
C ILE A 9 -4.63 2.99 -1.49
N HIS A 10 -3.38 2.90 -1.95
CA HIS A 10 -2.19 3.21 -1.17
C HIS A 10 -1.76 4.63 -1.47
N ILE A 11 -1.78 5.51 -0.47
CA ILE A 11 -1.65 6.97 -0.72
C ILE A 11 -0.31 7.34 -1.38
N ALA A 12 0.78 6.65 -1.02
CA ALA A 12 2.09 6.88 -1.61
C ALA A 12 2.18 6.43 -3.10
N GLY A 13 1.18 5.69 -3.59
CA GLY A 13 1.08 5.21 -4.97
C GLY A 13 0.14 6.06 -5.81
N SER A 14 -0.42 7.12 -5.24
CA SER A 14 -1.43 7.98 -5.87
C SER A 14 -0.84 9.24 -6.53
N PHE A 15 0.48 9.29 -6.68
CA PHE A 15 1.18 10.44 -7.24
C PHE A 15 1.50 10.20 -8.70
N TYR A 16 1.21 11.18 -9.54
CA TYR A 16 1.58 11.14 -10.95
C TYR A 16 3.06 11.54 -11.13
N PRO A 17 3.68 11.22 -12.27
CA PRO A 17 5.05 11.68 -12.57
C PRO A 17 5.24 13.18 -12.39
N GLU A 18 4.22 13.98 -12.72
CA GLU A 18 4.21 15.43 -12.54
C GLU A 18 4.28 15.81 -11.06
N ASP A 19 3.52 15.10 -10.22
CA ASP A 19 3.52 15.32 -8.77
C ASP A 19 4.86 14.90 -8.17
N PHE A 20 5.42 13.77 -8.62
CA PHE A 20 6.77 13.33 -8.25
C PHE A 20 7.77 14.44 -8.54
N MET A 21 7.81 14.93 -9.79
CA MET A 21 8.75 15.96 -10.21
C MET A 21 8.56 17.25 -9.40
N ALA A 22 7.32 17.72 -9.25
CA ALA A 22 7.01 18.96 -8.54
C ALA A 22 7.36 18.89 -7.05
N LEU A 23 7.03 17.77 -6.38
CA LEU A 23 7.23 17.60 -4.95
C LEU A 23 8.70 17.38 -4.59
N ALA A 24 9.44 16.57 -5.36
CA ALA A 24 10.81 16.21 -5.02
C ALA A 24 11.85 17.25 -5.44
N ARG A 25 11.59 18.03 -6.52
CA ARG A 25 12.55 18.98 -7.10
C ARG A 25 13.16 19.98 -6.10
N PRO A 26 12.47 20.49 -5.07
CA PRO A 26 13.10 21.41 -4.12
C PRO A 26 14.19 20.78 -3.23
N PHE A 27 14.18 19.45 -3.04
CA PHE A 27 15.03 18.77 -2.06
C PHE A 27 15.61 17.44 -2.55
N TYR A 28 15.57 17.15 -3.86
CA TYR A 28 16.01 15.87 -4.42
C TYR A 28 17.45 15.48 -4.09
N GLN A 29 18.32 16.47 -3.80
CA GLN A 29 19.71 16.25 -3.40
C GLN A 29 19.84 15.80 -1.93
N GLU A 30 18.83 16.09 -1.11
CA GLU A 30 18.78 15.75 0.32
C GLU A 30 18.12 14.38 0.57
N ILE A 31 17.44 13.82 -0.45
CA ILE A 31 16.83 12.51 -0.35
C ILE A 31 17.95 11.46 -0.34
N ASP A 32 17.97 10.62 0.69
CA ASP A 32 18.81 9.43 0.71
C ASP A 32 18.26 8.43 -0.34
N TRP A 33 18.91 8.35 -1.51
CA TRP A 33 18.54 7.39 -2.56
C TRP A 33 19.18 6.01 -2.37
N HIS A 34 20.08 5.84 -1.41
CA HIS A 34 20.76 4.56 -1.17
C HIS A 34 20.20 3.80 0.04
N GLY A 35 19.40 4.46 0.88
CA GLY A 35 18.81 3.84 2.07
C GLY A 35 18.03 2.57 1.76
N ARG A 36 18.29 1.53 2.57
CA ARG A 36 17.75 0.17 2.41
C ARG A 36 18.01 -0.42 1.01
N ASP A 37 19.21 -0.16 0.49
CA ASP A 37 19.71 -0.67 -0.80
C ASP A 37 18.84 -0.29 -2.01
N PHE A 38 18.04 0.79 -1.91
CA PHE A 38 17.05 1.14 -2.93
C PHE A 38 17.64 1.21 -4.34
N LEU A 39 18.63 2.08 -4.56
CA LEU A 39 19.14 2.30 -5.91
C LEU A 39 19.83 1.06 -6.51
N THR A 40 20.58 0.33 -5.67
CA THR A 40 21.26 -0.91 -6.06
C THR A 40 20.25 -1.95 -6.53
N GLU A 41 19.23 -2.22 -5.72
CA GLU A 41 18.24 -3.25 -6.01
C GLU A 41 17.26 -2.85 -7.10
N TYR A 42 16.88 -1.56 -7.15
CA TYR A 42 16.06 -1.02 -8.23
C TYR A 42 16.75 -1.25 -9.59
N ASN A 43 18.00 -0.83 -9.73
CA ASN A 43 18.76 -0.98 -10.98
C ASN A 43 19.00 -2.45 -11.33
N ARG A 44 19.24 -3.31 -10.33
CA ARG A 44 19.39 -4.75 -10.52
C ARG A 44 18.10 -5.42 -11.02
N VAL A 45 16.96 -5.17 -10.38
CA VAL A 45 15.70 -5.85 -10.69
C VAL A 45 15.07 -5.33 -11.97
N LEU A 46 15.12 -4.01 -12.18
CA LEU A 46 14.55 -3.39 -13.37
C LEU A 46 15.49 -3.41 -14.58
N GLN A 47 16.75 -3.80 -14.39
CA GLN A 47 17.82 -3.72 -15.40
C GLN A 47 17.97 -2.30 -15.93
N ALA A 48 17.98 -1.36 -15.00
CA ALA A 48 17.97 0.08 -15.24
C ALA A 48 19.29 0.72 -14.80
N ASP A 49 19.48 1.97 -15.22
CA ASP A 49 20.58 2.86 -14.88
C ASP A 49 20.04 4.14 -14.20
N LEU A 50 19.06 3.99 -13.31
CA LEU A 50 18.47 5.11 -12.60
C LEU A 50 19.55 5.88 -11.84
N ASP A 51 19.63 7.17 -12.11
CA ASP A 51 20.31 8.19 -11.31
C ASP A 51 19.29 9.30 -11.02
N PRO A 52 18.69 9.32 -9.81
CA PRO A 52 17.67 10.32 -9.48
C PRO A 52 18.22 11.74 -9.53
N ILE A 53 19.48 11.96 -9.11
CA ILE A 53 20.09 13.30 -9.10
C ILE A 53 20.27 13.79 -10.53
N ALA A 54 20.82 12.96 -11.42
CA ALA A 54 20.98 13.31 -12.83
C ALA A 54 19.62 13.55 -13.52
N LEU A 55 18.59 12.77 -13.17
CA LEU A 55 17.23 12.96 -13.66
C LEU A 55 16.71 14.37 -13.34
N PHE A 56 16.77 14.79 -12.06
CA PHE A 56 16.34 16.13 -11.65
C PHE A 56 17.22 17.25 -12.21
N VAL A 57 18.53 17.05 -12.31
CA VAL A 57 19.44 18.02 -12.95
C VAL A 57 19.05 18.21 -14.42
N SER A 58 18.80 17.13 -15.16
CA SER A 58 18.41 17.21 -16.58
C SER A 58 17.09 17.94 -16.80
N ALA A 59 16.16 17.87 -15.85
CA ALA A 59 14.88 18.58 -15.89
C ALA A 59 15.03 20.12 -15.87
N THR A 60 16.20 20.65 -15.47
CA THR A 60 16.49 22.09 -15.55
C THR A 60 16.80 22.56 -16.97
N GLY A 61 17.36 21.69 -17.81
CA GLY A 61 17.72 21.99 -19.20
C GLY A 61 16.65 21.55 -20.21
N ASN A 62 15.98 20.43 -19.96
CA ASN A 62 14.94 19.87 -20.81
C ASN A 62 13.91 19.09 -19.99
N LEU A 63 12.82 19.76 -19.59
CA LEU A 63 11.79 19.15 -18.75
C LEU A 63 11.09 17.98 -19.45
N ASP A 64 10.79 18.09 -20.74
CA ASP A 64 10.05 17.06 -21.47
C ASP A 64 10.83 15.75 -21.56
N GLU A 65 12.13 15.83 -21.85
CA GLU A 65 13.00 14.65 -21.86
C GLU A 65 13.14 14.02 -20.47
N ALA A 66 13.30 14.84 -19.42
CA ALA A 66 13.37 14.35 -18.05
C ALA A 66 12.05 13.69 -17.61
N MET A 67 10.91 14.24 -18.02
CA MET A 67 9.59 13.67 -17.74
C MET A 67 9.39 12.33 -18.48
N ALA A 68 9.87 12.21 -19.72
CA ALA A 68 9.84 10.93 -20.43
C ALA A 68 10.66 9.85 -19.71
N LYS A 69 11.87 10.20 -19.24
CA LYS A 69 12.71 9.30 -18.43
C LYS A 69 12.05 8.94 -17.10
N LEU A 70 11.49 9.93 -16.40
CA LEU A 70 10.77 9.70 -15.14
C LEU A 70 9.61 8.73 -15.35
N ARG A 71 8.80 8.91 -16.40
CA ARG A 71 7.71 7.97 -16.71
C ARG A 71 8.22 6.54 -16.89
N HIS A 72 9.29 6.36 -17.64
CA HIS A 72 9.89 5.03 -17.83
C HIS A 72 10.32 4.38 -16.50
N TYR A 73 10.96 5.14 -15.61
CA TYR A 73 11.39 4.64 -14.31
C TYR A 73 10.25 4.49 -13.28
N TYR A 74 9.19 5.29 -13.38
CA TYR A 74 8.20 5.39 -12.32
C TYR A 74 6.87 4.71 -12.62
N VAL A 75 6.41 4.76 -13.88
CA VAL A 75 5.09 4.23 -14.26
C VAL A 75 5.18 2.73 -14.48
N TYR A 76 4.35 1.97 -13.79
CA TYR A 76 4.19 0.54 -14.03
C TYR A 76 3.20 0.32 -15.18
N ASP A 77 3.61 -0.42 -16.21
CA ASP A 77 2.81 -0.60 -17.43
C ASP A 77 2.97 -1.99 -18.07
N ALA A 78 2.56 -2.12 -19.32
CA ALA A 78 2.61 -3.38 -20.06
C ALA A 78 4.05 -3.92 -20.25
N GLU A 79 5.08 -3.05 -20.27
CA GLU A 79 6.49 -3.46 -20.40
C GLU A 79 6.96 -4.24 -19.17
N ASP A 80 6.29 -4.05 -18.02
CA ASP A 80 6.61 -4.76 -16.78
C ASP A 80 6.00 -6.17 -16.72
N ASN A 81 5.19 -6.56 -17.70
CA ASN A 81 4.69 -7.93 -17.91
C ASN A 81 3.96 -8.55 -16.70
N GLY A 82 3.27 -7.74 -15.88
CA GLY A 82 2.54 -8.26 -14.73
C GLY A 82 3.43 -8.67 -13.54
N ARG A 83 4.72 -8.30 -13.54
CA ARG A 83 5.66 -8.66 -12.49
C ARG A 83 5.54 -7.76 -11.26
N PHE A 84 5.08 -8.35 -10.16
CA PHE A 84 4.90 -7.64 -8.90
C PHE A 84 6.19 -7.06 -8.32
N ASP A 85 7.33 -7.75 -8.45
CA ASP A 85 8.60 -7.23 -7.97
C ASP A 85 9.02 -5.95 -8.69
N ARG A 86 8.75 -5.85 -10.01
CA ARG A 86 8.95 -4.61 -10.79
C ARG A 86 8.03 -3.49 -10.31
N PHE A 87 6.74 -3.77 -10.09
CA PHE A 87 5.80 -2.84 -9.49
C PHE A 87 6.31 -2.30 -8.15
N MET A 88 6.76 -3.19 -7.26
CA MET A 88 7.26 -2.82 -5.94
C MET A 88 8.46 -1.88 -6.00
N TRP A 89 9.41 -2.09 -6.92
CA TRP A 89 10.56 -1.19 -7.06
C TRP A 89 10.19 0.17 -7.67
N LYS A 90 9.29 0.20 -8.65
CA LYS A 90 8.74 1.46 -9.19
C LYS A 90 7.96 2.24 -8.11
N TYR A 91 7.13 1.57 -7.33
CA TYR A 91 6.43 2.16 -6.18
C TYR A 91 7.40 2.71 -5.12
N ARG A 92 8.44 1.93 -4.78
CA ARG A 92 9.48 2.35 -3.83
C ARG A 92 10.22 3.63 -4.23
N PHE A 93 10.26 3.95 -5.53
CA PHE A 93 10.91 5.18 -5.99
C PHE A 93 10.24 6.42 -5.40
N PHE A 94 8.91 6.53 -5.49
CA PHE A 94 8.21 7.64 -4.83
C PHE A 94 8.18 7.47 -3.31
N GLN A 95 8.18 6.23 -2.79
CA GLN A 95 8.28 6.04 -1.34
C GLN A 95 9.54 6.68 -0.71
N ARG A 96 10.64 6.85 -1.47
CA ARG A 96 11.80 7.63 -0.99
C ARG A 96 11.46 9.11 -0.78
N VAL A 97 10.72 9.69 -1.72
CA VAL A 97 10.24 11.09 -1.61
C VAL A 97 9.24 11.22 -0.46
N TRP A 98 8.26 10.31 -0.40
CA TRP A 98 7.29 10.24 0.69
C TRP A 98 7.95 10.11 2.06
N GLY A 99 8.87 9.16 2.21
CA GLY A 99 9.62 8.93 3.44
C GLY A 99 10.47 10.14 3.84
N HIS A 100 11.14 10.79 2.89
CA HIS A 100 11.86 12.04 3.16
C HIS A 100 10.90 13.11 3.70
N GLY A 101 9.74 13.32 3.06
CA GLY A 101 8.75 14.29 3.51
C GLY A 101 8.31 14.09 4.96
N TRP A 102 7.99 12.85 5.34
CA TRP A 102 7.58 12.50 6.71
C TRP A 102 8.70 12.55 7.74
N ASN A 103 9.95 12.38 7.33
CA ASN A 103 11.11 12.41 8.23
C ASN A 103 11.69 13.83 8.37
N HIS A 104 11.45 14.71 7.39
CA HIS A 104 12.04 16.04 7.37
C HIS A 104 11.26 17.01 8.25
N ASN A 105 9.97 17.25 7.97
CA ASN A 105 9.09 18.01 8.87
C ASN A 105 7.59 17.80 8.55
N ALA A 106 6.74 18.15 9.51
CA ALA A 106 5.29 18.01 9.39
C ALA A 106 4.69 18.85 8.26
N GLU A 107 5.22 20.05 7.96
CA GLU A 107 4.69 20.91 6.91
C GLU A 107 4.83 20.25 5.52
N LEU A 108 6.02 19.73 5.21
CA LEU A 108 6.27 19.05 3.95
C LEU A 108 5.38 17.80 3.81
N ALA A 109 5.27 16.99 4.87
CA ALA A 109 4.36 15.84 4.90
C ALA A 109 2.91 16.24 4.60
N GLN A 110 2.40 17.29 5.27
CA GLN A 110 1.04 17.79 5.04
C GLN A 110 0.87 18.33 3.61
N ARG A 111 1.85 19.05 3.05
CA ARG A 111 1.78 19.52 1.66
C ARG A 111 1.66 18.36 0.67
N MET A 112 2.43 17.28 0.86
CA MET A 112 2.33 16.08 0.03
C MET A 112 0.95 15.42 0.14
N MET A 113 0.40 15.30 1.36
CA MET A 113 -0.95 14.79 1.57
C MET A 113 -2.02 15.66 0.90
N GLN A 114 -1.96 16.97 1.07
CA GLN A 114 -2.93 17.90 0.50
C GLN A 114 -2.95 17.86 -1.03
N HIS A 115 -1.80 17.59 -1.64
CA HIS A 115 -1.69 17.42 -3.09
C HIS A 115 -2.53 16.25 -3.60
N VAL A 116 -2.33 15.05 -3.03
CA VAL A 116 -3.09 13.85 -3.44
C VAL A 116 -4.59 13.95 -3.10
N LEU A 117 -4.94 14.50 -1.93
CA LEU A 117 -6.33 14.67 -1.52
C LEU A 117 -7.09 15.59 -2.49
N ARG A 118 -6.48 16.72 -2.87
CA ARG A 118 -7.07 17.63 -3.87
C ARG A 118 -7.17 16.99 -5.24
N HIS A 119 -6.17 16.22 -5.65
CA HIS A 119 -6.21 15.51 -6.92
C HIS A 119 -7.40 14.54 -6.96
N HIS A 120 -7.54 13.67 -5.96
CA HIS A 120 -8.67 12.74 -5.89
C HIS A 120 -10.02 13.45 -5.85
N ARG A 121 -10.11 14.57 -5.14
CA ARG A 121 -11.32 15.40 -5.17
C ARG A 121 -11.62 15.93 -6.58
N GLN A 122 -10.62 16.43 -7.30
CA GLN A 122 -10.75 16.93 -8.68
C GLN A 122 -11.12 15.82 -9.68
N GLN A 123 -10.75 14.58 -9.40
CA GLN A 123 -11.19 13.39 -10.16
C GLN A 123 -12.65 13.01 -9.87
N GLY A 124 -13.32 13.74 -8.97
CA GLY A 124 -14.71 13.53 -8.62
C GLY A 124 -14.92 12.51 -7.52
N LEU A 125 -13.88 12.11 -6.77
CA LEU A 125 -14.03 11.27 -5.59
C LEU A 125 -14.60 12.09 -4.42
N ASP A 126 -15.54 11.50 -3.68
CA ASP A 126 -16.19 12.08 -2.50
C ASP A 126 -15.89 11.26 -1.24
N TYR A 127 -15.56 9.98 -1.36
CA TYR A 127 -15.17 9.11 -0.25
C TYR A 127 -13.96 8.25 -0.62
N VAL A 128 -12.94 8.22 0.23
CA VAL A 128 -11.72 7.42 -0.02
C VAL A 128 -11.21 6.76 1.26
N GLU A 129 -10.87 5.47 1.16
CA GLU A 129 -10.16 4.73 2.22
C GLU A 129 -8.70 4.49 1.83
N TYR A 130 -7.82 5.31 2.39
CA TYR A 130 -6.39 5.25 2.15
C TYR A 130 -5.71 4.19 3.00
N ARG A 131 -4.71 3.53 2.42
CA ARG A 131 -3.73 2.70 3.10
C ARG A 131 -2.42 3.44 3.21
N CYS A 132 -1.90 3.52 4.42
CA CYS A 132 -0.59 4.09 4.70
C CYS A 132 0.01 3.42 5.92
N THR A 133 1.28 3.05 5.83
CA THR A 133 2.08 2.52 6.93
C THR A 133 3.19 3.51 7.23
N PHE A 134 3.50 3.67 8.52
CA PHE A 134 4.70 4.38 8.97
C PHE A 134 5.64 3.40 9.65
N TRP A 135 6.93 3.71 9.59
CA TRP A 135 7.99 3.00 10.27
C TRP A 135 8.73 3.97 11.17
N GLY A 136 9.34 3.46 12.23
CA GLY A 136 10.12 4.22 13.20
C GLY A 136 9.92 3.67 14.60
N GLU A 137 10.54 4.33 15.57
CA GLU A 137 10.29 4.07 16.99
C GLU A 137 8.83 4.36 17.34
N PRO A 138 8.27 3.75 18.41
CA PRO A 138 6.84 3.87 18.74
C PRO A 138 6.31 5.31 18.80
N GLU A 139 7.07 6.24 19.38
CA GLU A 139 6.67 7.65 19.48
C GLU A 139 6.68 8.36 18.11
N GLU A 140 7.68 8.09 17.28
CA GLU A 140 7.78 8.64 15.94
C GLU A 140 6.62 8.13 15.06
N HIS A 141 6.35 6.82 15.12
CA HIS A 141 5.22 6.20 14.45
C HIS A 141 3.91 6.87 14.87
N LEU A 142 3.68 7.02 16.17
CA LEU A 142 2.50 7.67 16.72
C LEU A 142 2.32 9.10 16.20
N ASN A 143 3.40 9.89 16.18
CA ASN A 143 3.37 11.27 15.71
C ASN A 143 3.03 11.35 14.21
N LYS A 144 3.62 10.49 13.38
CA LYS A 144 3.31 10.42 11.94
C LYS A 144 1.86 10.01 11.70
N LEU A 145 1.38 8.99 12.41
CA LEU A 145 0.00 8.52 12.30
C LEU A 145 -1.02 9.60 12.69
N ARG A 146 -0.78 10.33 13.78
CA ARG A 146 -1.64 11.47 14.18
C ARG A 146 -1.61 12.61 13.17
N GLY A 147 -0.43 12.94 12.65
CA GLY A 147 -0.28 13.93 11.58
C GLY A 147 -1.06 13.50 10.32
N PHE A 148 -0.99 12.23 9.96
CA PHE A 148 -1.71 11.67 8.83
C PHE A 148 -3.23 11.76 9.02
N VAL A 149 -3.75 11.28 10.15
CA VAL A 149 -5.19 11.35 10.45
C VAL A 149 -5.68 12.80 10.46
N THR A 150 -4.89 13.74 10.99
CA THR A 150 -5.22 15.17 10.94
C THR A 150 -5.34 15.68 9.51
N GLY A 151 -4.41 15.31 8.63
CA GLY A 151 -4.46 15.66 7.21
C GLY A 151 -5.68 15.07 6.49
N LEU A 152 -6.05 13.83 6.81
CA LEU A 152 -7.27 13.22 6.26
C LEU A 152 -8.54 13.94 6.72
N LYS A 153 -8.64 14.31 8.00
CA LYS A 153 -9.78 15.07 8.52
C LYS A 153 -9.94 16.43 7.83
N GLN A 154 -8.82 17.10 7.52
CA GLN A 154 -8.82 18.36 6.78
C GLN A 154 -9.33 18.20 5.34
N ALA A 155 -9.33 16.99 4.78
CA ALA A 155 -9.91 16.74 3.45
C ALA A 155 -11.41 17.07 3.38
N ALA A 156 -12.11 17.08 4.53
CA ALA A 156 -13.50 17.50 4.60
C ALA A 156 -13.70 18.96 4.14
N GLU A 157 -12.69 19.82 4.31
CA GLU A 157 -12.73 21.24 3.88
C GLU A 157 -12.85 21.38 2.35
N ILE A 158 -12.35 20.39 1.60
CA ILE A 158 -12.49 20.31 0.14
C ILE A 158 -13.63 19.38 -0.30
N GLY A 159 -14.46 18.93 0.66
CA GLY A 159 -15.60 18.05 0.41
C GLY A 159 -15.21 16.60 0.10
N LEU A 160 -14.10 16.10 0.65
CA LEU A 160 -13.64 14.71 0.55
C LEU A 160 -13.72 14.03 1.93
N ASP A 161 -14.48 12.95 2.06
CA ASP A 161 -14.45 12.11 3.27
C ASP A 161 -13.33 11.07 3.14
N ALA A 162 -12.23 11.31 3.85
CA ALA A 162 -11.03 10.49 3.77
C ALA A 162 -10.83 9.68 5.06
N LYS A 163 -10.73 8.36 4.89
CA LYS A 163 -10.51 7.39 5.98
C LYS A 163 -9.15 6.71 5.85
N LEU A 164 -8.69 6.14 6.95
CA LEU A 164 -7.48 5.33 7.04
C LEU A 164 -7.84 3.87 7.31
N ILE A 165 -7.26 3.00 6.49
CA ILE A 165 -7.08 1.58 6.78
C ILE A 165 -5.59 1.36 7.05
N LEU A 166 -5.22 0.87 8.22
CA LEU A 166 -3.83 0.69 8.62
C LEU A 166 -3.31 -0.69 8.20
N PRO A 167 -2.34 -0.80 7.27
CA PRO A 167 -1.73 -2.09 6.96
C PRO A 167 -0.92 -2.61 8.15
N LEU A 168 -1.13 -3.87 8.50
CA LEU A 168 -0.41 -4.63 9.51
C LEU A 168 0.50 -5.68 8.85
N PRO A 169 1.61 -6.06 9.50
CA PRO A 169 2.46 -7.13 9.00
C PRO A 169 1.75 -8.48 9.08
N ARG A 170 2.01 -9.37 8.11
CA ARG A 170 1.39 -10.70 8.04
C ARG A 170 1.90 -11.70 9.08
N LEU A 171 3.17 -11.61 9.49
CA LEU A 171 3.79 -12.57 10.40
C LEU A 171 3.49 -12.30 11.88
N ASP A 172 3.38 -11.04 12.28
CA ASP A 172 3.14 -10.66 13.68
C ASP A 172 2.35 -9.34 13.79
N PRO A 173 1.05 -9.35 13.48
CA PRO A 173 0.22 -8.14 13.49
C PRO A 173 -0.18 -7.67 14.89
N LEU A 174 -0.14 -8.54 15.90
CA LEU A 174 -0.72 -8.29 17.22
C LEU A 174 -0.13 -7.06 17.90
N PRO A 175 1.21 -6.85 17.95
CA PRO A 175 1.78 -5.67 18.60
C PRO A 175 1.29 -4.36 17.98
N ASN A 176 1.17 -4.32 16.64
CA ASN A 176 0.71 -3.13 15.93
C ASN A 176 -0.79 -2.88 16.14
N PHE A 177 -1.59 -3.94 16.22
CA PHE A 177 -3.00 -3.85 16.54
C PHE A 177 -3.25 -3.37 17.97
N GLU A 178 -2.51 -3.90 18.95
CA GLU A 178 -2.61 -3.47 20.35
C GLU A 178 -2.22 -2.00 20.51
N MET A 179 -1.14 -1.58 19.85
CA MET A 179 -0.75 -0.17 19.78
C MET A 179 -1.86 0.70 19.17
N LEU A 180 -2.51 0.24 18.09
CA LEU A 180 -3.61 0.95 17.45
C LEU A 180 -4.83 1.08 18.38
N VAL A 181 -5.22 0.00 19.06
CA VAL A 181 -6.32 0.00 20.03
C VAL A 181 -6.04 0.96 21.18
N GLU A 182 -4.82 0.94 21.72
CA GLU A 182 -4.42 1.85 22.80
C GLU A 182 -4.47 3.31 22.33
N LEU A 183 -4.02 3.58 21.11
CA LEU A 183 -4.08 4.89 20.50
C LEU A 183 -5.53 5.40 20.34
N MET A 184 -6.43 4.58 19.80
CA MET A 184 -7.85 4.95 19.65
C MET A 184 -8.56 5.07 21.01
N THR A 185 -8.07 4.37 22.03
CA THR A 185 -8.54 4.56 23.42
C THR A 185 -8.12 5.92 23.96
N ARG A 186 -6.84 6.29 23.82
CA ARG A 186 -6.28 7.57 24.29
C ARG A 186 -6.77 8.77 23.49
N HIS A 187 -7.11 8.58 22.22
CA HIS A 187 -7.52 9.62 21.29
C HIS A 187 -8.82 9.23 20.59
N PRO A 188 -9.98 9.41 21.26
CA PRO A 188 -11.28 9.01 20.72
C PRO A 188 -11.64 9.69 19.40
N ASP A 189 -11.05 10.86 19.15
CA ASP A 189 -11.24 11.58 17.90
C ASP A 189 -10.70 10.80 16.69
N LEU A 190 -9.76 9.85 16.84
CA LEU A 190 -9.22 9.10 15.71
C LEU A 190 -10.18 8.02 15.17
N ARG A 191 -11.18 7.62 15.97
CA ARG A 191 -12.07 6.47 15.69
C ARG A 191 -12.97 6.66 14.47
N ASP A 192 -13.28 7.91 14.13
CA ASP A 192 -14.09 8.25 12.96
C ASP A 192 -13.30 8.25 11.64
N THR A 193 -11.98 8.20 11.75
CA THR A 193 -11.05 8.30 10.62
C THR A 193 -10.32 6.99 10.39
N ILE A 194 -9.90 6.29 11.45
CA ILE A 194 -9.30 4.94 11.34
C ILE A 194 -10.43 3.92 11.36
N VAL A 195 -10.76 3.37 10.18
CA VAL A 195 -11.95 2.52 10.00
C VAL A 195 -11.61 1.05 9.81
N GLY A 196 -10.33 0.72 9.60
CA GLY A 196 -9.96 -0.66 9.39
C GLY A 196 -8.47 -0.93 9.40
N ILE A 197 -8.17 -2.19 9.14
CA ILE A 197 -6.82 -2.75 9.03
C ILE A 197 -6.70 -3.60 7.78
N ASP A 198 -5.48 -3.72 7.24
CA ASP A 198 -5.18 -4.51 6.05
C ASP A 198 -3.97 -5.42 6.27
N PHE A 199 -3.81 -6.42 5.41
CA PHE A 199 -2.65 -7.30 5.35
C PHE A 199 -2.08 -7.24 3.94
N ALA A 200 -1.24 -6.23 3.68
CA ALA A 200 -0.67 -5.94 2.36
C ALA A 200 0.78 -6.46 2.25
N SER A 201 1.49 -6.08 1.17
CA SER A 201 2.85 -6.52 0.84
C SER A 201 2.90 -8.00 0.39
N GLU A 202 4.04 -8.65 0.60
CA GLU A 202 4.36 -10.01 0.17
C GLU A 202 3.30 -11.03 0.62
N GLU A 203 2.55 -11.58 -0.35
CA GLU A 203 1.54 -12.61 -0.12
C GLU A 203 2.18 -14.00 -0.10
N GLU A 204 3.17 -14.25 -0.95
CA GLU A 204 3.81 -15.55 -1.13
C GLU A 204 4.40 -16.07 0.19
N GLY A 205 4.14 -17.34 0.50
CA GLY A 205 4.53 -17.98 1.76
C GLY A 205 3.73 -17.54 3.00
N MET A 206 2.73 -16.66 2.87
CA MET A 206 1.96 -16.09 4.00
C MET A 206 0.46 -16.43 3.93
N PRO A 207 0.06 -17.71 4.09
CA PRO A 207 -1.34 -18.12 3.97
C PRO A 207 -2.23 -17.45 5.03
N PRO A 208 -3.50 -17.10 4.70
CA PRO A 208 -4.42 -16.42 5.61
C PRO A 208 -4.58 -17.14 6.96
N LYS A 209 -4.55 -18.47 6.99
CA LYS A 209 -4.63 -19.26 8.22
C LYS A 209 -3.68 -18.83 9.34
N LEU A 210 -2.51 -18.29 9.01
CA LEU A 210 -1.54 -17.83 10.01
C LEU A 210 -2.11 -16.70 10.86
N LEU A 211 -3.12 -15.99 10.35
CA LEU A 211 -3.80 -14.90 11.02
C LEU A 211 -5.05 -15.33 11.80
N ARG A 212 -5.38 -16.64 11.88
CA ARG A 212 -6.50 -17.13 12.72
C ARG A 212 -6.45 -16.62 14.17
N PRO A 213 -5.29 -16.66 14.88
CA PRO A 213 -5.21 -16.12 16.23
C PRO A 213 -5.50 -14.61 16.28
N PHE A 214 -5.01 -13.88 15.28
CA PHE A 214 -5.25 -12.45 15.15
C PHE A 214 -6.74 -12.14 14.94
N PHE A 215 -7.40 -12.78 13.98
CA PHE A 215 -8.82 -12.55 13.70
C PHE A 215 -9.70 -12.91 14.91
N THR A 216 -9.36 -13.96 15.66
CA THR A 216 -10.03 -14.29 16.93
C THR A 216 -9.95 -13.13 17.92
N ARG A 217 -8.77 -12.51 18.05
CA ARG A 217 -8.56 -11.35 18.93
C ARG A 217 -9.31 -10.11 18.43
N LEU A 218 -9.28 -9.84 17.13
CA LEU A 218 -10.02 -8.75 16.50
C LEU A 218 -11.53 -8.88 16.72
N HIS A 219 -12.10 -10.07 16.46
CA HIS A 219 -13.53 -10.31 16.65
C HIS A 219 -13.97 -10.11 18.09
N HIS A 220 -13.17 -10.61 19.04
CA HIS A 220 -13.44 -10.39 20.46
C HIS A 220 -13.39 -8.89 20.80
N HIS A 221 -12.37 -8.16 20.33
CA HIS A 221 -12.27 -6.72 20.55
C HIS A 221 -13.47 -5.95 19.98
N ASN A 222 -13.83 -6.21 18.71
CA ASN A 222 -14.95 -5.55 18.06
C ASN A 222 -16.30 -5.84 18.75
N GLN A 223 -16.45 -7.02 19.37
CA GLN A 223 -17.63 -7.38 20.16
C GLN A 223 -17.65 -6.66 21.52
N THR A 224 -16.51 -6.51 22.19
CA THR A 224 -16.43 -5.88 23.52
C THR A 224 -16.37 -4.35 23.46
N HIS A 225 -15.89 -3.79 22.35
CA HIS A 225 -15.71 -2.35 22.11
C HIS A 225 -16.27 -1.96 20.73
N PRO A 226 -17.60 -2.04 20.52
CA PRO A 226 -18.20 -1.76 19.22
C PRO A 226 -17.95 -0.34 18.71
N GLU A 227 -17.68 0.62 19.60
CA GLU A 227 -17.32 2.00 19.27
C GLU A 227 -15.87 2.17 18.76
N GLN A 228 -15.06 1.12 18.85
CA GLN A 228 -13.68 1.04 18.36
C GLN A 228 -13.52 -0.08 17.33
N ALA A 229 -14.63 -0.63 16.84
CA ALA A 229 -14.60 -1.75 15.92
C ALA A 229 -13.88 -1.35 14.62
N LEU A 230 -12.95 -2.21 14.20
CA LEU A 230 -12.20 -2.05 12.97
C LEU A 230 -12.62 -3.11 11.96
N ASP A 231 -12.86 -2.69 10.71
CA ASP A 231 -13.03 -3.63 9.61
C ASP A 231 -11.68 -4.26 9.24
N ALA A 232 -11.66 -5.57 9.09
CA ALA A 232 -10.54 -6.24 8.43
C ALA A 232 -10.79 -6.26 6.92
N VAL A 233 -9.87 -5.70 6.16
CA VAL A 233 -9.73 -5.94 4.71
C VAL A 233 -8.44 -6.71 4.45
N TYR A 234 -8.30 -7.34 3.29
CA TYR A 234 -7.22 -8.30 3.09
C TYR A 234 -6.73 -8.35 1.64
N HIS A 235 -5.44 -8.06 1.37
CA HIS A 235 -4.85 -8.32 0.04
C HIS A 235 -4.62 -9.82 -0.16
N VAL A 236 -5.26 -10.42 -1.16
CA VAL A 236 -5.12 -11.86 -1.44
C VAL A 236 -5.45 -12.19 -2.88
N GLY A 237 -4.80 -13.21 -3.42
CA GLY A 237 -4.94 -13.64 -4.80
C GLY A 237 -4.34 -12.65 -5.79
N GLU A 238 -3.37 -11.83 -5.37
CA GLU A 238 -2.64 -10.89 -6.22
C GLU A 238 -1.31 -11.50 -6.67
N THR A 239 -0.56 -12.09 -5.74
CA THR A 239 0.73 -12.73 -6.00
C THR A 239 0.74 -14.19 -5.53
N PHE A 240 0.93 -15.09 -6.50
CA PHE A 240 0.75 -16.52 -6.28
C PHE A 240 1.64 -17.37 -7.19
N TYR A 241 2.87 -16.92 -7.42
CA TYR A 241 3.86 -17.68 -8.19
C TYR A 241 4.50 -18.82 -7.39
N ASP A 242 4.24 -18.87 -6.08
CA ASP A 242 4.66 -19.92 -5.13
C ASP A 242 3.64 -21.06 -4.95
N LYS A 243 2.41 -20.90 -5.48
CA LYS A 243 1.29 -21.83 -5.30
C LYS A 243 0.48 -22.01 -6.57
N SER A 244 -0.50 -22.92 -6.58
CA SER A 244 -1.35 -23.12 -7.75
C SER A 244 -2.44 -22.05 -7.83
N LEU A 245 -3.09 -21.89 -9.00
CA LEU A 245 -4.23 -20.98 -9.14
C LEU A 245 -5.37 -21.36 -8.18
N GLU A 246 -5.61 -22.67 -8.02
CA GLU A 246 -6.61 -23.21 -7.11
C GLU A 246 -6.26 -22.91 -5.64
N SER A 247 -4.98 -23.03 -5.25
CA SER A 247 -4.51 -22.65 -3.91
C SER A 247 -4.72 -21.15 -3.65
N ALA A 248 -4.39 -20.30 -4.63
CA ALA A 248 -4.61 -18.86 -4.53
C ALA A 248 -6.11 -18.51 -4.40
N ALA A 249 -6.99 -19.21 -5.13
CA ALA A 249 -8.44 -19.07 -4.97
C ALA A 249 -8.91 -19.51 -3.58
N ARG A 250 -8.36 -20.61 -3.03
CA ARG A 250 -8.64 -21.04 -1.66
C ARG A 250 -8.19 -20.01 -0.63
N TRP A 251 -7.04 -19.37 -0.80
CA TRP A 251 -6.61 -18.30 0.11
C TRP A 251 -7.60 -17.12 0.10
N CYS A 252 -8.17 -16.77 -1.05
CA CYS A 252 -9.24 -15.77 -1.09
C CYS A 252 -10.46 -16.21 -0.26
N HIS A 253 -10.88 -17.46 -0.41
CA HIS A 253 -11.97 -18.03 0.39
C HIS A 253 -11.65 -18.03 1.88
N GLU A 254 -10.46 -18.51 2.26
CA GLU A 254 -10.04 -18.57 3.66
C GLU A 254 -9.99 -17.18 4.30
N ALA A 255 -9.45 -16.17 3.61
CA ALA A 255 -9.46 -14.80 4.11
C ALA A 255 -10.89 -14.28 4.39
N ALA A 256 -11.87 -14.64 3.54
CA ALA A 256 -13.27 -14.33 3.79
C ALA A 256 -13.84 -15.09 5.00
N GLU A 257 -13.52 -16.39 5.15
CA GLU A 257 -13.95 -17.20 6.29
C GLU A 257 -13.39 -16.71 7.64
N LEU A 258 -12.19 -16.14 7.63
CA LEU A 258 -11.62 -15.48 8.82
C LEU A 258 -12.43 -14.24 9.25
N GLY A 259 -13.25 -13.69 8.35
CA GLY A 259 -14.10 -12.54 8.60
C GLY A 259 -13.60 -11.25 7.97
N ALA A 260 -12.70 -11.30 6.98
CA ALA A 260 -12.38 -10.14 6.17
C ALA A 260 -13.64 -9.63 5.46
N LYS A 261 -13.93 -8.33 5.61
CA LYS A 261 -15.12 -7.67 5.04
C LYS A 261 -14.98 -7.44 3.54
N ARG A 262 -13.76 -7.17 3.09
CA ARG A 262 -13.41 -6.97 1.68
C ARG A 262 -12.05 -7.59 1.39
N LEU A 263 -11.93 -8.14 0.19
CA LEU A 263 -10.69 -8.70 -0.31
C LEU A 263 -10.14 -7.78 -1.41
N GLY A 264 -8.86 -7.43 -1.30
CA GLY A 264 -8.13 -6.67 -2.31
C GLY A 264 -7.67 -7.59 -3.45
N HIS A 265 -7.78 -7.09 -4.67
CA HIS A 265 -7.36 -7.73 -5.92
C HIS A 265 -8.15 -8.97 -6.31
N CYS A 266 -7.95 -10.10 -5.64
CA CYS A 266 -8.53 -11.41 -6.00
C CYS A 266 -8.37 -11.78 -7.48
N ILE A 267 -7.24 -11.41 -8.10
CA ILE A 267 -6.94 -11.70 -9.52
C ILE A 267 -7.02 -13.20 -9.79
N ALA A 268 -6.58 -14.02 -8.84
CA ALA A 268 -6.67 -15.47 -8.90
C ALA A 268 -8.09 -16.01 -9.15
N LEU A 269 -9.13 -15.32 -8.68
CA LEU A 269 -10.53 -15.76 -8.88
C LEU A 269 -11.04 -15.52 -10.31
N GLY A 270 -10.43 -14.57 -11.03
CA GLY A 270 -10.86 -14.17 -12.38
C GLY A 270 -9.89 -14.54 -13.50
N LEU A 271 -8.72 -15.11 -13.18
CA LEU A 271 -7.71 -15.44 -14.18
C LEU A 271 -8.12 -16.70 -14.96
N ASP A 272 -8.17 -16.60 -16.29
CA ASP A 272 -8.38 -17.75 -17.17
C ASP A 272 -7.27 -18.80 -16.93
N PRO A 273 -7.61 -20.06 -16.58
CA PRO A 273 -6.66 -21.15 -16.42
C PRO A 273 -5.69 -21.31 -17.60
N ALA A 274 -6.16 -21.17 -18.84
CA ALA A 274 -5.30 -21.29 -20.03
C ALA A 274 -4.25 -20.17 -20.06
N ILE A 275 -4.63 -18.95 -19.67
CA ILE A 275 -3.70 -17.82 -19.53
C ILE A 275 -2.72 -18.07 -18.40
N ALA A 276 -3.18 -18.57 -17.25
CA ALA A 276 -2.32 -18.93 -16.13
C ALA A 276 -1.24 -19.95 -16.54
N VAL A 277 -1.63 -21.03 -17.24
CA VAL A 277 -0.70 -22.02 -17.82
C VAL A 277 0.25 -21.39 -18.82
N SER A 278 -0.24 -20.54 -19.71
CA SER A 278 0.61 -19.90 -20.73
C SER A 278 1.72 -19.04 -20.11
N ARG A 279 1.44 -18.37 -18.99
CA ARG A 279 2.41 -17.55 -18.24
C ARG A 279 3.36 -18.40 -17.41
N ARG A 280 2.83 -19.46 -16.78
CA ARG A 280 3.58 -20.41 -15.97
C ARG A 280 3.03 -21.82 -16.24
N PRO A 281 3.73 -22.68 -17.00
CA PRO A 281 3.22 -24.01 -17.39
C PRO A 281 2.79 -24.91 -16.24
N GLN A 282 3.32 -24.68 -15.03
CA GLN A 282 2.99 -25.42 -13.82
C GLN A 282 1.93 -24.71 -12.94
N ALA A 283 1.22 -23.70 -13.45
CA ALA A 283 0.30 -22.88 -12.65
C ALA A 283 -0.83 -23.66 -11.95
N HIS A 284 -1.18 -24.85 -12.42
CA HIS A 284 -2.16 -25.75 -11.79
C HIS A 284 -1.54 -27.00 -11.16
N LYS A 285 -0.22 -27.18 -11.31
CA LYS A 285 0.49 -28.40 -10.92
C LYS A 285 1.44 -28.18 -9.75
N PHE A 286 1.94 -26.95 -9.60
CA PHE A 286 2.84 -26.57 -8.54
C PHE A 286 2.03 -26.18 -7.30
N GLU A 287 2.02 -27.09 -6.34
CA GLU A 287 1.46 -26.90 -5.01
C GLU A 287 2.42 -27.59 -4.03
N SER A 288 2.79 -26.91 -2.94
CA SER A 288 3.62 -27.52 -1.92
C SER A 288 2.86 -28.63 -1.20
N VAL A 289 3.57 -29.62 -0.64
CA VAL A 289 2.92 -30.70 0.10
C VAL A 289 2.14 -30.15 1.30
N SER A 290 2.66 -29.13 1.99
CA SER A 290 1.91 -28.45 3.05
C SER A 290 0.60 -27.86 2.51
N GLU A 291 0.66 -27.09 1.43
CA GLU A 291 -0.53 -26.46 0.83
C GLU A 291 -1.58 -27.49 0.39
N ARG A 292 -1.16 -28.67 -0.07
CA ARG A 292 -2.06 -29.77 -0.42
C ARG A 292 -2.67 -30.47 0.79
N LEU A 293 -1.88 -30.73 1.83
CA LEU A 293 -2.32 -31.41 3.05
C LEU A 293 -3.20 -30.53 3.93
N ASP A 294 -3.12 -29.23 3.74
CA ASP A 294 -3.94 -28.23 4.42
C ASP A 294 -5.35 -28.07 3.79
N GLN A 295 -5.67 -28.85 2.74
CA GLN A 295 -7.01 -28.98 2.16
C GLN A 295 -7.86 -30.03 2.89
#